data_AF-A0A7S1F7B4-F1
#
_entry.id   AF-A0A7S1F7B4-F1
#
_cell.length_a   1.000
_cell.length_b   1.000
_cell.length_c   1.000
_cell.angle_alpha   90.00
_cell.angle_beta   90.00
_cell.angle_gamma   90.00
#
_symmetry.space_group_name_H-M   'P 1'
#
loop_
_entity.id
_entity.type
_entity.pdbx_description
1 polymer ?
#
loop_
_entity_poly.entity_id
_entity_poly.type
_entity_poly.pdbx_seq_one_letter_code
_entity_poly.pdbx_strand_id
1 'polypeptide(L)'
;QVLRWPCKMANVVTLPVSETVRDVDPQTLWQPDDDPPSVTETGMPGLVRGFVVHQDPKITVLPHFLTDVECQYLVGLADGNWFPSLVGKLENKDPVTGSIGNSQSQGRTSWSSMLRWAQTAVVERIEHRLARV
;
A
#
# COMPACT_ATOMS: atom_id res chain seq x y z
N GLN A 1 14.95 -4.26 37.14
CA GLN A 1 15.57 -3.25 36.25
C GLN A 1 14.79 -3.26 34.94
N VAL A 2 14.16 -2.15 34.56
CA VAL A 2 13.35 -2.04 33.34
C VAL A 2 14.25 -1.55 32.21
N LEU A 3 14.47 -2.38 31.20
CA LEU A 3 15.21 -2.03 29.98
C LEU A 3 14.36 -1.04 29.16
N ARG A 4 14.67 0.26 29.26
CA ARG A 4 14.12 1.28 28.36
C ARG A 4 14.87 1.21 27.02
N TRP A 5 14.19 0.74 25.98
CA TRP A 5 14.66 0.88 24.61
C TRP A 5 14.48 2.34 24.16
N PRO A 6 15.53 3.07 23.73
CA PRO A 6 15.37 4.40 23.18
C PRO A 6 14.70 4.29 21.80
N CYS A 7 13.42 4.68 21.71
CA CYS A 7 12.79 4.98 20.42
C CYS A 7 13.54 6.15 19.78
N LYS A 8 14.43 5.86 18.83
CA LYS A 8 15.00 6.88 17.96
C LYS A 8 13.85 7.46 17.14
N MET A 9 13.49 8.71 17.41
CA MET A 9 12.54 9.43 16.55
C MET A 9 13.13 9.53 15.14
N ALA A 10 12.31 9.26 14.12
CA ALA A 10 12.73 9.37 12.74
C ALA A 10 13.14 10.83 12.46
N ASN A 11 14.39 11.03 12.01
CA ASN A 11 14.81 12.33 11.49
C ASN A 11 14.07 12.57 10.18
N VAL A 12 13.13 13.53 10.20
CA VAL A 12 12.46 13.99 8.99
C VAL A 12 13.44 14.89 8.25
N VAL A 13 14.15 14.32 7.28
CA VAL A 13 14.98 15.10 6.35
C VAL A 13 14.06 15.61 5.24
N THR A 14 13.91 16.92 5.16
CA THR A 14 13.20 17.56 4.04
C THR A 14 14.09 17.47 2.81
N LEU A 15 13.77 16.57 1.89
CA LEU A 15 14.44 16.51 0.59
C LEU A 15 14.06 17.74 -0.24
N PRO A 16 14.98 18.27 -1.06
CA PRO A 16 14.64 19.34 -2.00
C PRO A 16 13.53 18.87 -2.92
N VAL A 17 12.63 19.79 -3.27
CA VAL A 17 11.56 19.52 -4.24
C VAL A 17 12.20 19.14 -5.57
N SER A 18 11.82 17.99 -6.13
CA SER A 18 12.32 17.57 -7.44
C SER A 18 12.01 18.65 -8.48
N GLU A 19 13.05 19.16 -9.15
CA GLU A 19 12.90 20.17 -10.21
C GLU A 19 12.25 19.59 -11.47
N THR A 20 12.24 18.25 -11.60
CA THR A 20 11.66 17.55 -12.73
C THR A 20 10.56 16.61 -12.25
N VAL A 21 9.31 17.05 -12.39
CA VAL A 21 8.16 16.17 -12.36
C VAL A 21 7.98 15.62 -13.78
N ARG A 22 8.02 14.30 -13.93
CA ARG A 22 7.67 13.64 -15.19
C ARG A 22 6.35 12.94 -14.99
N ASP A 23 5.32 13.44 -15.64
CA ASP A 23 4.03 12.77 -15.68
C ASP A 23 4.17 11.53 -16.57
N VAL A 24 3.94 10.36 -15.99
CA VAL A 24 3.85 9.10 -16.74
C VAL A 24 2.37 8.82 -16.88
N ASP A 25 1.84 9.02 -18.08
CA ASP A 25 0.47 8.65 -18.38
C ASP A 25 0.36 7.12 -18.35
N PRO A 26 -0.44 6.53 -17.45
CA PRO A 26 -0.61 5.08 -17.40
C PRO A 26 -1.16 4.51 -18.71
N GLN A 27 -1.92 5.30 -19.50
CA GLN A 27 -2.39 4.87 -20.81
C GLN A 27 -1.25 4.69 -21.81
N THR A 28 -0.13 5.42 -21.65
CA THR A 28 1.06 5.24 -22.51
C THR A 28 1.88 4.00 -22.17
N LEU A 29 1.67 3.43 -20.99
CA LEU A 29 2.23 2.12 -20.63
C LEU A 29 1.43 0.98 -21.26
N TRP A 30 0.23 1.28 -21.77
CA TRP A 30 -0.64 0.35 -22.49
C TRP A 30 -0.53 0.58 -24.00
N GLN A 31 -0.24 -0.48 -24.75
CA GLN A 31 -0.51 -0.48 -26.19
C GLN A 31 -1.96 -0.94 -26.40
N PRO A 32 -2.71 -0.37 -27.36
CA PRO A 32 -4.08 -0.80 -27.65
C PRO A 32 -4.23 -2.29 -27.99
N ASP A 33 -3.13 -2.92 -28.43
CA ASP A 33 -3.06 -4.35 -28.78
C ASP A 33 -2.55 -5.24 -27.63
N ASP A 34 -2.24 -4.67 -26.45
CA ASP A 34 -1.94 -5.46 -25.26
C ASP A 34 -3.27 -5.96 -24.67
N ASP A 35 -3.76 -7.07 -25.20
CA ASP A 35 -4.88 -7.79 -24.61
C ASP A 35 -4.64 -8.00 -23.11
N PRO A 36 -5.66 -7.80 -22.24
CA PRO A 36 -5.55 -8.14 -20.84
C PRO A 36 -5.06 -9.60 -20.73
N PRO A 37 -4.17 -9.91 -19.79
CA PRO A 37 -3.54 -11.21 -19.73
C PRO A 37 -4.62 -12.29 -19.69
N SER A 38 -4.47 -13.30 -20.55
CA SER A 38 -5.40 -14.42 -20.63
C SER A 38 -5.64 -14.96 -19.23
N VAL A 39 -6.90 -14.93 -18.79
CA VAL A 39 -7.29 -15.43 -17.49
C VAL A 39 -7.30 -16.96 -17.57
N THR A 40 -6.51 -17.62 -16.73
CA THR A 40 -6.53 -19.09 -16.65
C THR A 40 -7.88 -19.58 -16.12
N GLU A 41 -8.17 -20.88 -16.24
CA GLU A 41 -9.39 -21.49 -15.67
C GLU A 41 -9.59 -21.20 -14.17
N THR A 42 -8.50 -20.87 -13.47
CA THR A 42 -8.48 -20.50 -12.05
C THR A 42 -8.74 -19.02 -11.76
N GLY A 43 -9.02 -18.20 -12.78
CA GLY A 43 -9.23 -16.76 -12.61
C GLY A 43 -7.93 -15.95 -12.47
N MET A 44 -6.76 -16.55 -12.75
CA MET A 44 -5.46 -15.92 -12.55
C MET A 44 -4.96 -15.28 -13.86
N PRO A 45 -4.29 -14.11 -13.81
CA PRO A 45 -3.60 -13.58 -14.98
C PRO A 45 -2.45 -14.51 -15.37
N GLY A 46 -2.48 -15.04 -16.59
CA GLY A 46 -1.46 -15.98 -17.09
C GLY A 46 -0.07 -15.36 -17.27
N LEU A 47 0.00 -14.04 -17.47
CA LEU A 47 1.24 -13.29 -17.60
C LEU A 47 1.09 -11.93 -16.91
N VAL A 48 2.08 -11.52 -16.12
CA VAL A 48 2.14 -10.17 -15.55
C VAL A 48 3.34 -9.45 -16.15
N ARG A 49 3.12 -8.25 -16.70
CA ARG A 49 4.18 -7.40 -17.25
C ARG A 49 4.48 -6.27 -16.28
N GLY A 50 5.75 -5.93 -16.11
CA GLY A 50 6.20 -4.84 -15.25
C GLY A 50 6.93 -3.77 -16.05
N PHE A 51 6.60 -2.50 -15.79
CA PHE A 51 7.17 -1.33 -16.45
C PHE A 51 7.93 -0.50 -15.42
N VAL A 52 9.25 -0.37 -15.57
CA VAL A 52 10.05 0.50 -14.69
C VAL A 52 9.87 1.95 -15.14
N VAL A 53 9.13 2.73 -14.36
CA VAL A 53 8.82 4.15 -14.67
C VAL A 53 9.84 5.11 -14.05
N HIS A 54 10.55 4.67 -13.02
CA HIS A 54 11.64 5.43 -12.41
C HIS A 54 12.71 4.47 -11.87
N GLN A 55 13.99 4.86 -11.96
CA GLN A 55 15.11 3.98 -11.60
C GLN A 55 15.63 4.25 -10.17
N ASP A 56 15.58 5.50 -9.70
CA ASP A 56 16.09 5.87 -8.38
C ASP A 56 15.26 7.01 -7.74
N PRO A 57 14.27 6.71 -6.87
CA PRO A 57 13.93 5.38 -6.39
C PRO A 57 13.35 4.49 -7.49
N LYS A 58 13.59 3.18 -7.42
CA LYS A 58 13.02 2.23 -8.38
C LYS A 58 11.50 2.14 -8.20
N ILE A 59 10.75 2.61 -9.19
CA ILE A 59 9.29 2.53 -9.24
C ILE A 59 8.91 1.69 -10.46
N THR A 60 8.18 0.61 -10.21
CA THR A 60 7.68 -0.32 -11.24
C THR A 60 6.15 -0.35 -11.20
N VAL A 61 5.52 -0.23 -12.36
CA VAL A 61 4.06 -0.38 -12.53
C VAL A 61 3.77 -1.75 -13.12
N LEU A 62 2.84 -2.50 -12.51
CA LEU A 62 2.39 -3.81 -12.99
C LEU A 62 0.90 -3.73 -13.34
N PRO A 63 0.54 -3.37 -14.58
CA PRO A 63 -0.85 -3.33 -14.99
C PRO A 63 -1.48 -4.73 -14.91
N HIS A 64 -2.78 -4.77 -14.60
CA HIS A 64 -3.57 -6.01 -14.43
C HIS A 64 -2.95 -7.00 -13.44
N PHE A 65 -2.16 -6.51 -12.48
CA PHE A 65 -1.64 -7.36 -11.40
C PHE A 65 -2.78 -8.02 -10.62
N LEU A 66 -3.89 -7.30 -10.43
CA LEU A 66 -5.15 -7.83 -9.92
C LEU A 66 -6.19 -7.87 -11.05
N THR A 67 -7.02 -8.90 -11.05
CA THR A 67 -8.21 -8.95 -11.90
C THR A 67 -9.36 -8.13 -11.27
N ASP A 68 -10.35 -7.72 -12.06
CA ASP A 68 -11.51 -6.97 -11.54
C ASP A 68 -12.26 -7.74 -10.44
N VAL A 69 -12.33 -9.07 -10.59
CA VAL A 69 -12.95 -9.95 -9.59
C VAL A 69 -12.15 -9.95 -8.28
N GLU A 70 -10.82 -9.99 -8.35
CA GLU A 70 -9.95 -9.89 -7.17
C GLU A 70 -10.10 -8.52 -6.49
N CYS A 71 -10.16 -7.43 -7.28
CA CYS A 71 -10.39 -6.07 -6.76
C CYS A 71 -11.73 -5.97 -6.01
N GLN A 72 -12.82 -6.43 -6.62
CA GLN A 72 -14.15 -6.43 -5.99
C GLN A 72 -14.16 -7.28 -4.72
N TYR A 73 -13.50 -8.44 -4.74
CA TYR A 73 -13.40 -9.31 -3.59
C TYR A 73 -12.68 -8.64 -2.41
N LEU A 74 -11.55 -7.97 -2.66
CA LEU A 74 -10.81 -7.24 -1.62
C LEU A 74 -11.61 -6.09 -1.03
N VAL A 75 -12.36 -5.34 -1.86
CA VAL A 75 -13.27 -4.29 -1.40
C VAL A 75 -14.37 -4.88 -0.52
N GLY A 76 -14.95 -6.01 -0.93
CA GLY A 76 -15.97 -6.72 -0.16
C GLY A 76 -15.47 -7.22 1.20
N LEU A 77 -14.21 -7.66 1.29
CA LEU A 77 -13.59 -8.03 2.57
C LEU A 77 -13.41 -6.83 3.52
N ALA A 78 -13.13 -5.66 2.97
CA ALA A 78 -12.94 -4.44 3.75
C ALA A 78 -14.26 -3.78 4.15
N ASP A 79 -15.35 -4.08 3.45
CA ASP A 79 -16.66 -3.50 3.71
C ASP A 79 -17.13 -3.75 5.16
N GLY A 80 -17.72 -2.73 5.76
CA GLY A 80 -18.07 -2.71 7.18
C GLY A 80 -16.90 -2.64 8.18
N ASN A 81 -15.65 -2.74 7.73
CA ASN A 81 -14.44 -2.76 8.58
C ASN A 81 -13.51 -1.57 8.33
N TRP A 82 -13.98 -0.51 7.66
CA TRP A 82 -13.21 0.70 7.42
C TRP A 82 -13.04 1.52 8.69
N PHE A 83 -11.80 1.89 9.01
CA PHE A 83 -11.48 2.79 10.12
C PHE A 83 -10.71 4.02 9.63
N PRO A 84 -10.92 5.19 10.25
CA PRO A 84 -10.15 6.37 9.91
C PRO A 84 -8.67 6.18 10.30
N SER A 85 -7.78 6.83 9.57
CA SER A 85 -6.36 6.82 9.90
C SER A 85 -6.07 7.59 11.19
N LEU A 86 -5.57 6.89 12.20
CA LEU A 86 -5.22 7.46 13.50
C LEU A 86 -3.70 7.46 13.72
N VAL A 87 -3.22 8.44 14.47
CA VAL A 87 -1.85 8.54 14.98
C VAL A 87 -1.88 8.73 16.49
N GLY A 88 -0.92 8.12 17.19
CA GLY A 88 -0.70 8.35 18.61
C GLY A 88 -0.30 9.81 18.85
N LYS A 89 -1.00 10.48 19.76
CA LYS A 89 -0.72 11.85 20.19
C LYS A 89 -0.57 11.87 21.70
N LEU A 90 0.50 12.47 22.19
CA LEU A 90 0.63 12.76 23.61
C LEU A 90 -0.42 13.79 24.00
N GLU A 91 -1.35 13.39 24.87
CA GLU A 91 -2.43 14.27 25.34
C GLU A 91 -1.88 15.28 26.35
N ASN A 92 -0.91 14.85 27.16
CA ASN A 92 -0.17 15.70 28.09
C ASN A 92 1.32 15.74 27.72
N LYS A 93 1.92 16.93 27.79
CA LYS A 93 3.36 17.14 27.50
C LYS A 93 4.31 16.60 28.59
N ASP A 94 3.78 15.97 29.64
CA ASP A 94 4.59 15.39 30.69
C ASP A 94 5.15 14.03 30.25
N PRO A 95 6.48 13.89 30.05
CA PRO A 95 7.11 12.67 29.58
C PRO A 95 7.07 11.51 30.60
N VAL A 96 6.63 11.74 31.84
CA VAL A 96 6.58 10.72 32.90
C VAL A 96 5.17 10.20 33.14
N THR A 97 4.13 11.03 32.93
CA THR A 97 2.73 10.72 33.26
C THR A 97 1.76 10.84 32.08
N GLY A 98 2.23 11.28 30.91
CA GLY A 98 1.38 11.53 29.75
C GLY A 98 0.67 10.28 29.24
N SER A 99 -0.66 10.35 29.12
CA SER A 99 -1.46 9.39 28.36
C SER A 99 -1.21 9.60 26.87
N ILE A 100 -1.05 8.50 26.14
CA ILE A 100 -1.03 8.49 24.68
C ILE A 100 -2.47 8.26 24.23
N GLY A 101 -3.08 9.27 23.64
CA GLY A 101 -4.37 9.20 22.99
C GLY A 101 -4.24 8.94 21.50
N ASN A 102 -5.32 8.54 20.84
CA ASN A 102 -5.38 8.46 19.38
C ASN A 102 -6.03 9.72 18.83
N SER A 103 -5.41 10.32 17.82
CA SER A 103 -5.96 11.46 17.08
C SER A 103 -5.95 11.17 15.59
N GLN A 104 -6.84 11.81 14.83
CA GLN A 104 -6.85 11.63 13.38
C GLN A 104 -5.54 12.13 12.75
N SER A 105 -4.99 11.35 11.83
CA SER A 105 -3.77 11.70 11.12
C SER A 105 -3.98 12.90 10.20
N GLN A 106 -3.05 13.86 10.25
CA GLN A 106 -3.00 14.97 9.29
C GLN A 106 -2.28 14.58 7.99
N GLY A 107 -1.35 13.62 8.05
CA GLY A 107 -0.58 13.18 6.87
C GLY A 107 -1.31 12.14 6.01
N ARG A 108 -2.21 11.35 6.61
CA ARG A 108 -3.02 10.34 5.91
C ARG A 108 -4.47 10.50 6.32
N THR A 109 -5.30 11.11 5.48
CA THR A 109 -6.72 11.38 5.76
C THR A 109 -7.66 10.28 5.26
N SER A 110 -7.12 9.24 4.61
CA SER A 110 -7.89 8.11 4.10
C SER A 110 -8.41 7.20 5.22
N TRP A 111 -9.40 6.40 4.85
CA TRP A 111 -9.89 5.27 5.64
C TRP A 111 -9.19 3.99 5.19
N SER A 112 -8.98 3.06 6.11
CA SER A 112 -8.30 1.79 5.84
C SER A 112 -8.90 0.66 6.66
N SER A 113 -8.83 -0.55 6.12
CA SER A 113 -9.07 -1.80 6.85
C SER A 113 -7.81 -2.66 6.76
N MET A 114 -7.48 -3.37 7.82
CA MET A 114 -6.34 -4.28 7.85
C MET A 114 -6.82 -5.70 7.60
N LEU A 115 -6.39 -6.29 6.49
CA LEU A 115 -6.59 -7.72 6.22
C LEU A 115 -5.53 -8.54 6.95
N ARG A 116 -5.88 -9.75 7.37
CA ARG A 116 -4.93 -10.70 7.96
C ARG A 116 -4.13 -11.41 6.86
N TRP A 117 -2.92 -11.83 7.20
CA TRP A 117 -2.12 -12.70 6.33
C TRP A 117 -2.91 -13.94 5.94
N ALA A 118 -2.90 -14.30 4.66
CA ALA A 118 -3.62 -15.44 4.10
C ALA A 118 -5.07 -15.58 4.61
N GLN A 119 -5.76 -14.45 4.86
CA GLN A 119 -7.10 -14.45 5.47
C GLN A 119 -8.09 -15.32 4.71
N THR A 120 -7.96 -15.35 3.38
CA THR A 120 -8.72 -16.23 2.50
C THR A 120 -7.80 -16.75 1.40
N ALA A 121 -8.21 -17.83 0.73
CA ALA A 121 -7.44 -18.41 -0.36
C ALA A 121 -7.22 -17.41 -1.53
N VAL A 122 -8.12 -16.42 -1.72
CA VAL A 122 -7.91 -15.36 -2.74
C VAL A 122 -6.78 -14.43 -2.30
N VAL A 123 -6.79 -13.97 -1.04
CA VAL A 123 -5.76 -13.10 -0.48
C VAL A 123 -4.40 -13.80 -0.49
N GLU A 124 -4.33 -15.04 -0.01
CA GLU A 124 -3.11 -15.86 0.01
C GLU A 124 -2.50 -15.99 -1.40
N ARG A 125 -3.31 -16.22 -2.43
CA ARG A 125 -2.82 -16.29 -3.82
C ARG A 125 -2.27 -14.96 -4.32
N ILE A 126 -2.92 -13.85 -3.97
CA ILE A 126 -2.43 -12.50 -4.32
C ILE A 126 -1.09 -12.23 -3.62
N GLU A 127 -0.97 -12.56 -2.34
CA GLU A 127 0.27 -12.44 -1.57
C GLU A 127 1.40 -13.29 -2.20
N HIS A 128 1.12 -14.54 -2.57
CA HIS A 128 2.08 -15.38 -3.28
C HIS A 128 2.47 -14.83 -4.66
N ARG A 129 1.55 -14.20 -5.39
CA ARG A 129 1.84 -13.54 -6.67
C ARG A 129 2.78 -12.35 -6.44
N LEU A 130 2.51 -11.54 -5.40
CA LEU A 130 3.31 -10.37 -5.05
C LEU A 130 4.74 -10.76 -4.65
N ALA A 131 4.90 -11.86 -3.90
CA ALA A 131 6.21 -12.34 -3.46
C ALA A 131 7.13 -12.81 -4.60
N ARG A 132 6.61 -12.95 -5.83
CA ARG A 132 7.39 -13.36 -7.02
C ARG A 132 7.83 -12.20 -7.91
N VAL A 133 7.41 -10.97 -7.59
CA VAL A 133 7.73 -9.73 -8.31
C VAL A 133 8.92 -9.04 -7.64
#